data_AF-A0A7V2MRT5-F1
#
_entry.id   AF-A0A7V2MRT5-F1
#
_cell.length_a   1.000
_cell.length_b   1.000
_cell.length_c   1.000
_cell.angle_alpha   90.00
_cell.angle_beta   90.00
_cell.angle_gamma   90.00
#
_symmetry.space_group_name_H-M   'P 1'
#
loop_
_entity.id
_entity.type
_entity.pdbx_description
1 polymer ?
#
loop_
_entity_poly.entity_id
_entity_poly.type
_entity_poly.pdbx_seq_one_letter_code
_entity_poly.pdbx_strand_id
1 'polypeptide(L)'
;MFLILWILVGLSLFFFILSFSKSINLFYTALIFPIAYNIGILSLISPAGIGIREGVMTFMLLKFFDLEFSNKISVLFRIFNLIIELFLSLIAYILYKLDSHSK
;
A
#
# COMPACT_ATOMS: atom_id res chain seq x y z
N MET A 1 10.55 13.70 7.61
CA MET A 1 9.22 13.14 7.94
C MET A 1 8.62 12.34 6.79
N PHE A 2 8.52 12.90 5.57
CA PHE A 2 7.89 12.22 4.42
C PHE A 2 8.62 10.96 3.94
N LEU A 3 9.97 10.99 3.84
CA LEU A 3 10.76 9.82 3.44
C LEU A 3 10.63 8.63 4.39
N ILE A 4 10.56 8.89 5.71
CA ILE A 4 10.41 7.86 6.74
C ILE A 4 9.06 7.16 6.56
N LEU A 5 7.98 7.91 6.29
CA LEU A 5 6.67 7.35 5.99
C LEU A 5 6.72 6.41 4.78
N TRP A 6 7.35 6.83 3.67
CA TRP A 6 7.47 5.99 2.48
C TRP A 6 8.25 4.69 2.76
N ILE A 7 9.32 4.78 3.53
CA ILE A 7 10.10 3.61 3.95
C ILE A 7 9.24 2.68 4.81
N LEU A 8 8.50 3.21 5.79
CA LEU A 8 7.62 2.42 6.67
C LEU A 8 6.50 1.72 5.90
N VAL A 9 5.89 2.40 4.92
CA VAL A 9 4.84 1.78 4.09
C VAL A 9 5.44 0.77 3.09
N GLY A 10 6.64 0.98 2.58
CA GLY A 10 7.36 -0.04 1.83
C GLY A 10 7.70 -1.28 2.69
N LEU A 11 8.09 -1.05 3.95
CA LEU A 11 8.33 -2.10 4.94
C LEU A 11 7.06 -2.89 5.28
N SER A 12 5.88 -2.26 5.29
CA SER A 12 4.64 -2.99 5.53
C SER A 12 4.34 -3.99 4.40
N LEU A 13 4.68 -3.68 3.14
CA LEU A 13 4.61 -4.65 2.04
C LEU A 13 5.57 -5.83 2.26
N PHE A 14 6.77 -5.58 2.79
CA PHE A 14 7.73 -6.64 3.10
C PHE A 14 7.17 -7.64 4.13
N PHE A 15 6.67 -7.15 5.25
CA PHE A 15 6.04 -8.01 6.26
C PHE A 15 4.77 -8.69 5.74
N PHE A 16 4.01 -8.01 4.88
CA PHE A 16 2.82 -8.58 4.25
C PHE A 16 3.17 -9.75 3.32
N ILE A 17 4.28 -9.70 2.58
CA ILE A 17 4.74 -10.83 1.76
C ILE A 17 5.25 -11.96 2.65
N LEU A 18 5.99 -11.64 3.71
CA LEU A 18 6.50 -12.64 4.66
C LEU A 18 5.37 -13.45 5.32
N SER A 19 4.20 -12.87 5.56
CA SER A 19 3.07 -13.60 6.16
C SER A 19 2.52 -14.73 5.27
N PHE A 20 2.88 -14.76 3.98
CA PHE A 20 2.54 -15.85 3.05
C PHE A 20 3.68 -16.87 2.88
N SER A 21 4.64 -16.91 3.81
CA SER A 21 5.80 -17.81 3.76
C SER A 21 6.67 -17.63 2.51
N LYS A 22 6.67 -16.43 1.92
CA LYS A 22 7.53 -16.05 0.79
C LYS A 22 8.61 -15.08 1.26
N SER A 23 9.83 -15.25 0.75
CA SER A 23 10.93 -14.35 1.03
C SER A 23 11.20 -13.42 -0.15
N ILE A 24 11.57 -12.19 0.16
CA ILE A 24 11.98 -11.17 -0.81
C ILE A 24 13.02 -10.26 -0.15
N ASN A 25 13.89 -9.64 -0.94
CA ASN A 25 14.89 -8.72 -0.39
C ASN A 25 14.21 -7.43 0.13
N LEU A 26 14.51 -7.06 1.38
CA LEU A 26 13.92 -5.90 2.06
C LEU A 26 14.11 -4.58 1.30
N PHE A 27 15.31 -4.34 0.73
CA PHE A 27 15.59 -3.11 0.00
C PHE A 27 14.74 -2.97 -1.26
N TYR A 28 14.47 -4.08 -1.94
CA TYR A 28 13.60 -4.07 -3.11
C TYR A 28 12.16 -3.76 -2.72
N THR A 29 11.63 -4.48 -1.72
CA THR A 29 10.23 -4.33 -1.32
C THR A 29 9.90 -2.96 -0.75
N ALA A 30 10.86 -2.34 -0.05
CA ALA A 30 10.72 -0.99 0.49
C ALA A 30 10.43 0.08 -0.58
N LEU A 31 10.84 -0.15 -1.84
CA LEU A 31 10.68 0.81 -2.93
C LEU A 31 9.49 0.50 -3.84
N ILE A 32 9.03 -0.76 -3.90
CA ILE A 32 7.95 -1.18 -4.81
C ILE A 32 6.68 -0.35 -4.57
N PHE A 33 6.21 -0.27 -3.33
CA PHE A 33 4.97 0.44 -3.04
C PHE A 33 5.06 1.96 -3.26
N PRO A 34 6.09 2.68 -2.76
CA PRO A 34 6.25 4.10 -3.07
C PRO A 34 6.27 4.40 -4.57
N ILE A 35 6.97 3.60 -5.37
CA ILE A 35 7.06 3.79 -6.82
C ILE A 35 5.68 3.59 -7.46
N ALA A 36 5.02 2.47 -7.16
CA ALA A 36 3.70 2.17 -7.70
C ALA A 36 2.65 3.22 -7.31
N TYR A 37 2.68 3.70 -6.07
CA TYR A 37 1.77 4.73 -5.59
C TYR A 37 1.93 6.04 -6.35
N ASN A 38 3.17 6.51 -6.53
CA ASN A 38 3.46 7.74 -7.24
C ASN A 38 3.07 7.64 -8.73
N ILE A 39 3.37 6.52 -9.38
CA ILE A 39 2.91 6.28 -10.76
C ILE A 39 1.38 6.28 -10.85
N GLY A 40 0.71 5.67 -9.87
CA GLY A 40 -0.75 5.69 -9.79
C GLY A 40 -1.33 7.09 -9.60
N ILE A 41 -0.68 7.98 -8.86
CA ILE A 41 -1.09 9.39 -8.73
C ILE A 41 -0.85 10.17 -10.02
N LEU A 42 0.30 9.96 -10.67
CA LEU A 42 0.66 10.68 -11.89
C LEU A 42 -0.18 10.25 -13.10
N SER A 43 -0.84 9.11 -13.02
CA SER A 43 -1.77 8.67 -14.05
C SER A 43 -2.98 9.60 -14.14
N LEU A 44 -3.14 10.22 -15.31
CA LEU A 44 -4.32 11.03 -15.66
C LEU A 44 -5.55 10.20 -16.06
N ILE A 45 -5.37 8.91 -16.32
CA ILE A 45 -6.38 8.02 -16.91
C ILE A 45 -7.10 7.14 -15.89
N SER A 46 -6.61 7.09 -14.65
CA SER A 46 -7.13 6.22 -13.61
C SER A 46 -7.46 7.03 -12.34
N PRO A 47 -8.75 7.14 -11.96
CA PRO A 47 -9.13 7.80 -10.72
C PRO A 47 -8.52 7.07 -9.53
N ALA A 48 -7.86 7.83 -8.65
CA ALA A 48 -7.13 7.31 -7.48
C ALA A 48 -6.04 6.26 -7.79
N GLY A 49 -5.64 6.11 -9.05
CA GLY A 49 -4.62 5.14 -9.50
C GLY A 49 -5.08 3.68 -9.49
N ILE A 50 -6.40 3.42 -9.48
CA ILE A 50 -6.98 2.06 -9.54
C ILE A 50 -6.52 1.32 -10.81
N GLY A 51 -6.06 0.08 -10.65
CA GLY A 51 -5.51 -0.75 -11.72
C GLY A 51 -4.03 -0.46 -12.04
N ILE A 52 -3.60 0.80 -11.95
CA ILE A 52 -2.22 1.18 -12.26
C ILE A 52 -1.29 0.85 -11.10
N ARG A 53 -1.70 1.12 -9.87
CA ARG A 53 -0.89 0.77 -8.69
C ARG A 53 -0.68 -0.74 -8.60
N GLU A 54 -1.74 -1.50 -8.79
CA GLU A 54 -1.75 -2.95 -8.77
C GLU A 54 -0.92 -3.51 -9.94
N GLY A 55 -1.08 -2.94 -11.13
CA GLY A 55 -0.31 -3.33 -12.32
C GLY A 55 1.19 -3.07 -12.15
N VAL A 56 1.58 -1.90 -11.66
CA VAL A 56 2.99 -1.56 -11.42
C VAL A 56 3.58 -2.44 -10.31
N MET A 57 2.88 -2.62 -9.20
CA MET A 57 3.35 -3.53 -8.14
C MET A 57 3.51 -4.96 -8.67
N THR A 58 2.52 -5.46 -9.42
CA THR A 58 2.57 -6.80 -10.03
C THR A 58 3.78 -6.90 -10.95
N PHE A 59 3.98 -5.93 -11.83
CA PHE A 59 5.12 -5.89 -12.74
C PHE A 59 6.47 -5.91 -12.01
N MET A 60 6.62 -5.15 -10.92
CA MET A 60 7.87 -5.16 -10.14
C MET A 60 8.07 -6.47 -9.37
N LEU A 61 7.00 -7.08 -8.87
CA LEU A 61 7.03 -8.35 -8.13
C LEU A 61 7.29 -9.56 -9.05
N LEU A 62 6.98 -9.48 -10.34
CA LEU A 62 7.28 -10.52 -11.33
C LEU A 62 8.78 -10.87 -11.43
N LYS A 63 9.67 -9.99 -10.97
CA LYS A 63 11.10 -10.28 -10.88
C LYS A 63 11.41 -11.37 -9.83
N PHE A 64 10.50 -11.59 -8.88
CA PHE A 64 10.70 -12.46 -7.71
C PHE A 64 9.69 -13.60 -7.63
N PHE A 65 8.48 -13.38 -8.15
CA PHE A 65 7.38 -14.34 -8.07
C PHE A 65 6.69 -14.51 -9.42
N ASP A 66 5.86 -15.54 -9.51
CA ASP A 66 5.00 -15.78 -10.66
C ASP A 66 3.87 -14.74 -10.76
N LEU A 67 3.22 -14.68 -11.92
CA LEU A 67 2.16 -13.72 -12.21
C LEU A 67 0.96 -13.88 -11.26
N GLU A 68 0.59 -15.11 -10.95
CA GLU A 68 -0.54 -15.40 -10.08
C GLU A 68 -0.32 -14.83 -8.68
N PHE A 69 0.83 -15.14 -8.05
CA PHE A 69 1.15 -14.62 -6.74
C PHE A 69 1.33 -13.09 -6.73
N SER A 70 2.06 -12.54 -7.72
CA SER A 70 2.36 -11.11 -7.81
C SER A 70 1.08 -10.27 -7.92
N ASN A 71 0.12 -10.71 -8.73
CA ASN A 71 -1.16 -10.05 -8.88
C ASN A 71 -2.00 -10.14 -7.60
N LYS A 72 -2.12 -11.35 -7.01
CA LYS A 72 -2.86 -11.56 -5.76
C LYS A 72 -2.36 -10.68 -4.63
N ILE A 73 -1.04 -10.64 -4.40
CA ILE A 73 -0.43 -9.80 -3.36
C ILE A 73 -0.68 -8.32 -3.62
N SER A 74 -0.56 -7.87 -4.87
CA SER A 74 -0.76 -6.46 -5.20
C SER A 74 -2.18 -5.98 -4.89
N VAL A 75 -3.18 -6.78 -5.25
CA VAL A 75 -4.59 -6.50 -4.96
C VAL A 75 -4.87 -6.60 -3.46
N LEU A 76 -4.43 -7.67 -2.79
CA LEU A 76 -4.66 -7.87 -1.36
C LEU A 76 -4.03 -6.76 -0.52
N PHE A 77 -2.81 -6.35 -0.85
CA PHE A 77 -2.14 -5.27 -0.14
C PHE A 77 -2.85 -3.93 -0.33
N ARG A 78 -3.45 -3.67 -1.50
CA ARG A 78 -4.25 -2.46 -1.71
C ARG A 78 -5.50 -2.45 -0.85
N ILE A 79 -6.23 -3.57 -0.81
CA ILE A 79 -7.41 -3.74 0.03
C ILE A 79 -7.04 -3.54 1.50
N PHE A 80 -5.94 -4.14 1.95
CA PHE A 80 -5.44 -4.00 3.31
C PHE A 80 -5.15 -2.55 3.68
N ASN A 81 -4.43 -1.80 2.84
CA ASN A 81 -4.18 -0.38 3.07
C ASN A 81 -5.47 0.44 3.08
N LEU A 82 -6.41 0.16 2.17
CA LEU A 82 -7.69 0.86 2.14
C LEU A 82 -8.52 0.63 3.40
N ILE A 83 -8.52 -0.59 3.95
CA ILE A 83 -9.17 -0.90 5.24
C ILE A 83 -8.52 -0.09 6.37
N ILE A 84 -7.19 -0.01 6.41
CA ILE A 84 -6.48 0.78 7.43
C ILE A 84 -6.79 2.27 7.29
N GLU A 85 -6.78 2.80 6.07
CA GLU A 85 -7.14 4.20 5.78
C GLU A 85 -8.55 4.54 6.27
N LEU A 86 -9.53 3.68 5.97
CA LEU A 86 -10.91 3.84 6.43
C LEU A 86 -11.04 3.74 7.95
N PHE A 87 -10.35 2.78 8.57
CA PHE A 87 -10.37 2.58 10.01
C PHE A 87 -9.77 3.78 10.76
N LEU A 88 -8.63 4.30 10.31
CA LEU A 88 -8.01 5.50 10.88
C LEU A 88 -8.88 6.74 10.67
N SER A 89 -9.49 6.89 9.50
CA SER A 89 -10.43 7.98 9.22
C SER A 89 -11.64 7.93 10.16
N LEU A 90 -12.15 6.73 10.45
CA LEU A 90 -13.28 6.55 11.37
C LEU A 90 -12.91 6.92 12.80
N ILE A 91 -11.73 6.49 13.28
CA ILE A 91 -11.22 6.86 14.60
C ILE A 91 -11.07 8.38 14.70
N ALA A 92 -10.43 8.99 13.71
CA ALA A 92 -10.24 10.44 13.68
C ALA A 92 -11.57 11.20 13.74
N TYR A 93 -12.58 10.72 13.02
CA TYR A 93 -13.93 11.30 13.04
C TYR A 93 -14.60 11.17 14.42
N ILE A 94 -14.49 10.00 15.07
CA ILE A 94 -15.04 9.78 16.42
C ILE A 94 -14.39 10.72 17.42
N LEU A 95 -13.05 10.83 17.41
CA LEU A 95 -12.30 11.71 18.31
C LEU A 95 -12.66 13.18 18.09
N TYR A 96 -12.78 13.61 16.84
CA TYR A 96 -13.24 14.97 16.50
C TYR A 96 -14.63 15.25 17.08
N LYS A 97 -15.56 14.29 16.94
CA LYS A 97 -16.92 14.45 17.47
C LYS A 97 -16.95 14.55 18.99
N LEU A 98 -16.13 13.75 19.69
CA LEU A 98 -16.00 13.78 21.15
C LEU A 98 -15.42 15.11 21.65
N ASP A 99 -14.38 15.65 21.02
CA ASP A 99 -13.82 16.97 21.36
C ASP A 99 -14.86 18.09 21.15
N SER A 100 -15.64 18.02 20.06
CA SER A 100 -16.66 19.01 19.74
C SER A 100 -17.85 19.04 20.71
N HIS A 101 -18.12 17.94 21.43
CA HIS A 101 -19.17 17.87 22.46
C HIS A 101 -18.66 18.29 23.86
N SER A 102 -17.34 18.40 24.04
CA SER A 102 -16.74 18.85 25.31
C SER A 102 -16.58 20.37 25.41
N LYS A 103 -16.88 21.13 24.34
CA LYS A 103 -16.87 22.60 24.29
C LYS A 103 -18.30 23.12 24.21
#